data_AF-A0A956CUS3-F1
#
_entry.id   AF-A0A956CUS3-F1
#
_cell.length_a   1.000
_cell.length_b   1.000
_cell.length_c   1.000
_cell.angle_alpha   90.00
_cell.angle_beta   90.00
_cell.angle_gamma   90.00
#
_symmetry.space_group_name_H-M   'P 1'
#
loop_
_entity.id
_entity.type
_entity.pdbx_description
1 polymer ?
#
loop_
_entity_poly.entity_id
_entity_poly.type
_entity_poly.pdbx_seq_one_letter_code
_entity_poly.pdbx_strand_id
1 'polypeptide(L)'
;MTHPIEDLVRQLLYKERGFLDGSGCDLRESFLWMDATEAIARTVAGPEHALGERTLGLFTMEKHYPESFNGFLLFTDRRMVGRFPRLNGTFGQVHFRYGWLEGAKIESGMLTSKLLVKHAGQITELQLGIYDEQLKAFIDAVVAMPPEHREPPASPICAPSDADPTGARAAQGALMESDPRTAFLLEHVARASDSGVMTPQIGADLVARLVLAHRNEMEGRGVQDGSFMSPLGRDDLSNVLVALYGNPVRHVEEPHRALTFDRRNRVDKIFDAIDKVGGAVDAVFDPIGAAVGAALGPKATTLFTAMLADTGSYCSFRLFEGNQPLGQKAPDLAEEVLTRLDRLEAAVVLRRCVYGWNGNATELLHVPSSDIVERLTHAMGPFDATILGRPQDQRSRKRD
;
A
#
# COMPACT_ATOMS: atom_id res chain seq x y z
N MET A 1 9.49 -22.67 -1.94
CA MET A 1 10.89 -22.36 -2.29
C MET A 1 10.99 -20.85 -2.36
N THR A 2 11.86 -20.23 -1.59
CA THR A 2 12.03 -18.75 -1.58
C THR A 2 12.68 -18.31 -2.88
N HIS A 3 12.34 -17.10 -3.35
CA HIS A 3 12.93 -16.55 -4.58
C HIS A 3 14.40 -16.16 -4.32
N PRO A 4 15.34 -16.35 -5.26
CA PRO A 4 16.77 -16.04 -5.02
C PRO A 4 17.05 -14.61 -4.54
N ILE A 5 16.26 -13.63 -5.00
CA ILE A 5 16.36 -12.23 -4.54
C ILE A 5 16.01 -12.09 -3.06
N GLU A 6 14.99 -12.81 -2.58
CA GLU A 6 14.62 -12.80 -1.16
C GLU A 6 15.76 -13.33 -0.28
N ASP A 7 16.42 -14.39 -0.73
CA ASP A 7 17.58 -14.94 -0.03
C ASP A 7 18.76 -13.96 -0.06
N LEU A 8 19.00 -13.24 -1.17
CA LEU A 8 20.04 -12.21 -1.25
C LEU A 8 19.78 -11.03 -0.33
N VAL A 9 18.57 -10.48 -0.34
CA VAL A 9 18.16 -9.40 0.58
C VAL A 9 18.43 -9.85 2.02
N ARG A 10 18.09 -11.10 2.34
CA ARG A 10 18.34 -11.63 3.68
C ARG A 10 19.81 -11.78 4.04
N GLN A 11 20.62 -12.29 3.12
CA GLN A 11 22.01 -12.59 3.40
C GLN A 11 22.89 -11.33 3.44
N LEU A 12 22.65 -10.39 2.53
CA LEU A 12 23.53 -9.26 2.31
C LEU A 12 23.09 -8.01 3.06
N LEU A 13 21.79 -7.86 3.35
CA LEU A 13 21.27 -6.68 4.04
C LEU A 13 20.95 -6.95 5.51
N TYR A 14 20.56 -8.17 5.93
CA TYR A 14 20.27 -8.45 7.35
C TYR A 14 21.44 -8.99 8.18
N LYS A 15 22.49 -9.54 7.57
CA LYS A 15 23.56 -10.25 8.31
C LYS A 15 24.57 -9.32 8.98
N GLU A 16 24.72 -8.08 8.50
CA GLU A 16 25.60 -7.09 9.14
C GLU A 16 24.78 -6.16 10.07
N ARG A 17 25.19 -6.12 11.35
CA ARG A 17 24.52 -5.53 12.54
C ARG A 17 24.21 -4.02 12.50
N GLY A 18 24.06 -3.41 11.33
CA GLY A 18 23.78 -1.99 11.14
C GLY A 18 22.44 -1.67 10.48
N PHE A 19 21.68 -2.69 10.05
CA PHE A 19 20.39 -2.48 9.35
C PHE A 19 19.17 -2.53 10.27
N LEU A 20 19.16 -3.31 11.35
CA LEU A 20 18.14 -3.32 12.41
C LEU A 20 18.78 -3.78 13.73
N ASP A 21 18.45 -3.13 14.85
CA ASP A 21 18.97 -3.49 16.18
C ASP A 21 18.56 -4.93 16.56
N GLY A 22 19.56 -5.71 16.94
CA GLY A 22 19.54 -7.16 17.06
C GLY A 22 19.04 -7.65 18.41
N SER A 23 17.81 -7.32 18.79
CA SER A 23 17.16 -7.87 19.98
C SER A 23 16.11 -8.92 19.64
N GLY A 24 16.54 -10.05 19.05
CA GLY A 24 15.85 -11.35 19.17
C GLY A 24 14.36 -11.44 18.85
N CYS A 25 13.78 -10.47 18.13
CA CYS A 25 12.39 -10.51 17.69
C CYS A 25 12.30 -11.12 16.30
N ASP A 26 11.27 -11.91 16.08
CA ASP A 26 10.87 -12.44 14.77
C ASP A 26 10.75 -11.26 13.78
N LEU A 27 11.78 -11.09 12.94
CA LEU A 27 12.09 -9.89 12.15
C LEU A 27 11.09 -9.61 11.00
N ARG A 28 9.99 -10.35 10.93
CA ARG A 28 8.97 -10.22 9.88
C ARG A 28 7.86 -9.23 10.17
N GLU A 29 7.58 -8.83 11.42
CA GLU A 29 6.18 -8.47 11.73
C GLU A 29 5.84 -7.08 12.24
N SER A 30 6.76 -6.20 12.65
CA SER A 30 6.30 -4.92 13.24
C SER A 30 7.14 -3.67 13.00
N PHE A 31 8.47 -3.73 12.95
CA PHE A 31 9.28 -2.52 12.76
C PHE A 31 9.37 -2.07 11.28
N LEU A 32 9.44 -3.03 10.35
CA LEU A 32 9.57 -2.72 8.91
C LEU A 32 8.28 -2.19 8.26
N TRP A 33 7.10 -2.51 8.82
CA TRP A 33 5.81 -2.23 8.16
C TRP A 33 5.29 -0.81 8.37
N MET A 34 5.43 -0.27 9.60
CA MET A 34 5.09 1.13 9.87
C MET A 34 5.98 2.05 9.02
N ASP A 35 7.28 1.77 9.03
CA ASP A 35 8.26 2.53 8.25
C ASP A 35 8.01 2.41 6.73
N ALA A 36 7.58 1.24 6.22
CA ALA A 36 7.29 1.07 4.79
C ALA A 36 6.03 1.84 4.36
N THR A 37 4.97 1.81 5.17
CA THR A 37 3.73 2.55 4.87
C THR A 37 3.99 4.06 4.85
N GLU A 38 4.71 4.55 5.85
CA GLU A 38 5.16 5.95 5.91
C GLU A 38 6.07 6.29 4.71
N ALA A 39 7.07 5.45 4.40
CA ALA A 39 7.96 5.63 3.26
C ALA A 39 7.21 5.77 1.94
N ILE A 40 6.28 4.84 1.69
CA ILE A 40 5.43 4.82 0.50
C ILE A 40 4.59 6.10 0.42
N ALA A 41 3.94 6.48 1.52
CA ALA A 41 3.12 7.69 1.58
C ALA A 41 3.90 8.97 1.23
N ARG A 42 5.12 9.08 1.77
CA ARG A 42 5.98 10.27 1.62
C ARG A 42 6.61 10.40 0.24
N THR A 43 6.65 9.35 -0.55
CA THR A 43 7.45 9.33 -1.79
C THR A 43 6.73 8.82 -3.00
N VAL A 44 5.56 8.23 -2.84
CA VAL A 44 4.81 7.59 -3.91
C VAL A 44 5.69 6.55 -4.61
N ALA A 45 6.43 5.78 -3.81
CA ALA A 45 7.30 4.69 -4.23
C ALA A 45 6.96 3.45 -3.41
N GLY A 46 6.30 2.48 -4.04
CA GLY A 46 5.82 1.27 -3.40
C GLY A 46 5.81 0.08 -4.37
N PRO A 47 5.36 -1.10 -3.89
CA PRO A 47 5.23 -2.30 -4.71
C PRO A 47 4.18 -2.11 -5.80
N GLU A 48 4.43 -2.62 -7.01
CA GLU A 48 3.44 -2.69 -8.08
C GLU A 48 2.52 -3.89 -7.88
N HIS A 49 1.53 -3.72 -7.00
CA HIS A 49 0.61 -4.81 -6.66
C HIS A 49 -0.18 -5.35 -7.85
N ALA A 50 -0.32 -4.59 -8.95
CA ALA A 50 -0.89 -5.10 -10.20
C ALA A 50 -0.15 -6.35 -10.73
N LEU A 51 1.17 -6.40 -10.51
CA LEU A 51 2.06 -7.48 -10.95
C LEU A 51 2.35 -8.51 -9.84
N GLY A 52 1.73 -8.35 -8.67
CA GLY A 52 2.01 -9.16 -7.50
C GLY A 52 3.40 -8.95 -6.93
N GLU A 53 3.97 -7.76 -7.11
CA GLU A 53 5.22 -7.35 -6.47
C GLU A 53 5.07 -7.33 -4.96
N ARG A 54 6.12 -7.81 -4.26
CA ARG A 54 6.15 -7.98 -2.82
C ARG A 54 7.26 -7.19 -2.15
N THR A 55 6.97 -6.57 -1.02
CA THR A 55 7.98 -5.90 -0.19
C THR A 55 8.87 -6.93 0.51
N LEU A 56 10.18 -6.87 0.30
CA LEU A 56 11.17 -7.75 0.93
C LEU A 56 11.93 -7.07 2.06
N GLY A 57 12.10 -5.75 2.00
CA GLY A 57 12.78 -5.00 3.02
C GLY A 57 12.79 -3.51 2.76
N LEU A 58 12.99 -2.74 3.82
CA LEU A 58 13.16 -1.30 3.78
C LEU A 58 14.52 -0.95 4.36
N PHE A 59 15.22 -0.06 3.68
CA PHE A 59 16.45 0.56 4.16
C PHE A 59 16.20 2.05 4.33
N THR A 60 16.38 2.57 5.54
CA THR A 60 16.28 4.01 5.83
C THR A 60 17.68 4.61 6.00
N MET A 61 17.88 5.83 5.51
CA MET A 61 19.16 6.53 5.58
C MET A 61 19.26 7.43 6.84
N GLU A 62 18.42 7.18 7.84
CA GLU A 62 18.07 8.12 8.91
C GLU A 62 19.02 8.21 10.10
N LYS A 63 20.14 7.47 10.11
CA LYS A 63 21.05 7.44 11.28
C LYS A 63 21.59 8.82 11.70
N HIS A 64 21.38 9.87 10.88
CA HIS A 64 21.79 11.25 11.16
C HIS A 64 20.63 12.27 11.31
N TYR A 65 19.38 11.96 10.94
CA TYR A 65 18.24 12.92 10.98
C TYR A 65 16.87 12.21 11.14
N PRO A 66 16.56 11.69 12.34
CA PRO A 66 15.36 10.87 12.60
C PRO A 66 14.03 11.62 12.47
N GLU A 67 14.03 12.96 12.43
CA GLU A 67 12.79 13.74 12.38
C GLU A 67 12.29 14.04 10.95
N SER A 68 12.89 13.45 9.91
CA SER A 68 12.65 13.94 8.54
C SER A 68 12.51 12.91 7.42
N PHE A 69 12.66 11.60 7.68
CA PHE A 69 12.51 10.55 6.66
C PHE A 69 13.08 10.94 5.29
N ASN A 70 14.34 11.39 5.31
CA ASN A 70 14.96 12.08 4.18
C ASN A 70 15.37 11.13 3.04
N GLY A 71 15.54 9.84 3.32
CA GLY A 71 15.91 8.90 2.27
C GLY A 71 15.68 7.46 2.67
N PHE A 72 15.24 6.68 1.71
CA PHE A 72 15.04 5.25 1.86
C PHE A 72 15.21 4.51 0.53
N LEU A 73 15.43 3.21 0.63
CA LEU A 73 15.31 2.25 -0.46
C LEU A 73 14.39 1.10 -0.01
N LEU A 74 13.29 0.92 -0.71
CA LEU A 74 12.41 -0.22 -0.60
C LEU A 74 12.90 -1.28 -1.59
N PHE A 75 13.19 -2.46 -1.05
CA PHE A 75 13.55 -3.64 -1.82
C PHE A 75 12.31 -4.48 -1.98
N THR A 76 11.96 -4.78 -3.24
CA THR A 76 10.92 -5.74 -3.56
C THR A 76 11.52 -6.95 -4.22
N ASP A 77 10.69 -7.95 -4.55
CA ASP A 77 11.10 -9.13 -5.31
C ASP A 77 11.39 -8.85 -6.79
N ARG A 78 11.10 -7.63 -7.27
CA ARG A 78 11.28 -7.22 -8.68
C ARG A 78 12.22 -6.03 -8.87
N ARG A 79 12.32 -5.13 -7.89
CA ARG A 79 13.03 -3.87 -8.04
C ARG A 79 13.48 -3.27 -6.72
N MET A 80 14.37 -2.30 -6.82
CA MET A 80 14.60 -1.31 -5.77
C MET A 80 13.90 -0.02 -6.15
N VAL A 81 13.13 0.54 -5.23
CA VAL A 81 12.49 1.84 -5.41
C VAL A 81 12.72 2.70 -4.18
N GLY A 82 12.88 4.01 -4.34
CA GLY A 82 13.04 4.85 -3.17
C GLY A 82 13.33 6.29 -3.48
N ARG A 83 13.68 7.02 -2.42
CA ARG A 83 14.02 8.44 -2.46
C ARG A 83 15.36 8.63 -1.77
N PHE A 84 16.21 9.47 -2.34
CA PHE A 84 17.54 9.74 -1.79
C PHE A 84 17.87 11.22 -1.88
N PRO A 85 18.62 11.76 -0.90
CA PRO A 85 19.09 13.14 -0.95
C PRO A 85 20.11 13.33 -2.07
N ARG A 86 20.09 14.51 -2.70
CA ARG A 86 21.10 14.99 -3.65
C ARG A 86 21.89 16.14 -3.03
N LEU A 87 23.12 16.37 -3.52
CA LEU A 87 24.01 17.43 -3.02
C LEU A 87 23.43 18.84 -3.06
N ASN A 88 22.51 19.12 -3.99
CA ASN A 88 21.85 20.41 -4.12
C ASN A 88 20.66 20.58 -3.15
N GLY A 89 20.50 19.69 -2.16
CA GLY A 89 19.39 19.70 -1.22
C GLY A 89 18.05 19.26 -1.80
N THR A 90 18.01 18.80 -3.06
CA THR A 90 16.83 18.16 -3.64
C THR A 90 16.84 16.67 -3.38
N PHE A 91 15.73 16.00 -3.66
CA PHE A 91 15.64 14.54 -3.56
C PHE A 91 15.53 13.94 -4.95
N GLY A 92 16.29 12.88 -5.20
CA GLY A 92 16.08 11.99 -6.34
C GLY A 92 15.12 10.87 -5.97
N GLN A 93 14.42 10.36 -6.98
CA GLN A 93 13.75 9.07 -6.90
C GLN A 93 14.55 8.05 -7.70
N VAL A 94 14.54 6.80 -7.24
CA VAL A 94 15.10 5.67 -7.98
C VAL A 94 14.07 4.60 -8.20
N HIS A 95 14.22 3.92 -9.33
CA HIS A 95 13.45 2.77 -9.73
C HIS A 95 14.37 1.86 -10.55
N PHE A 96 14.94 0.86 -9.89
CA PHE A 96 15.88 -0.08 -10.51
C PHE A 96 15.24 -1.46 -10.58
N ARG A 97 14.71 -1.81 -11.75
CA ARG A 97 14.30 -3.18 -12.03
C ARG A 97 15.51 -4.10 -12.07
N TYR A 98 15.44 -5.23 -11.38
CA TYR A 98 16.56 -6.17 -11.31
C TYR A 98 16.94 -6.73 -12.68
N GLY A 99 15.96 -6.93 -13.57
CA GLY A 99 16.19 -7.34 -14.94
C GLY A 99 16.96 -6.33 -15.78
N TRP A 100 17.03 -5.06 -15.35
CA TRP A 100 17.73 -3.98 -16.07
C TRP A 100 19.09 -3.62 -15.47
N LEU A 101 19.47 -4.21 -14.34
CA LEU A 101 20.76 -3.94 -13.72
C LEU A 101 21.90 -4.51 -14.56
N GLU A 102 22.94 -3.70 -14.73
CA GLU A 102 24.14 -4.04 -15.49
C GLU A 102 25.41 -4.06 -14.61
N GLY A 103 25.37 -3.42 -13.44
CA GLY A 103 26.44 -3.44 -12.46
C GLY A 103 26.45 -2.19 -11.58
N ALA A 104 27.31 -2.20 -10.56
CA ALA A 104 27.56 -1.02 -9.75
C ALA A 104 29.06 -0.80 -9.48
N LYS A 105 29.45 0.46 -9.32
CA LYS A 105 30.82 0.87 -8.99
C LYS A 105 30.80 1.92 -7.89
N ILE A 106 31.68 1.77 -6.91
CA ILE A 106 31.91 2.81 -5.90
C ILE A 106 33.02 3.74 -6.42
N GLU A 107 32.78 5.04 -6.32
CA GLU A 107 33.80 6.07 -6.52
C GLU A 107 34.05 6.79 -5.21
N SER A 108 35.25 6.62 -4.67
CA SER A 108 35.69 7.31 -3.46
C SER A 108 36.14 8.74 -3.81
N GLY A 109 35.43 9.73 -3.29
CA GLY A 109 35.85 11.13 -3.29
C GLY A 109 36.66 11.49 -2.04
N MET A 110 37.12 12.73 -1.97
CA MET A 110 37.91 13.24 -0.83
C MET A 110 37.10 13.36 0.47
N LEU A 111 35.77 13.57 0.36
CA LEU A 111 34.87 13.78 1.51
C LEU A 111 33.73 12.76 1.57
N THR A 112 33.30 12.21 0.44
CA THR A 112 32.20 11.26 0.34
C THR A 112 32.50 10.20 -0.71
N SER A 113 32.04 8.97 -0.49
CA SER A 113 31.88 7.97 -1.54
C SER A 113 30.53 8.14 -2.22
N LYS A 114 30.46 7.67 -3.47
CA LYS A 114 29.21 7.55 -4.22
C LYS A 114 29.12 6.20 -4.90
N LEU A 115 27.93 5.65 -4.98
CA LEU A 115 27.63 4.44 -5.73
C LEU A 115 27.05 4.81 -7.10
N LEU A 116 27.73 4.42 -8.16
CA LEU A 116 27.25 4.53 -9.54
C LEU A 116 26.59 3.21 -9.93
N VAL A 117 25.28 3.25 -10.16
CA VAL A 117 24.48 2.11 -10.59
C VAL A 117 24.23 2.22 -12.09
N LYS A 118 24.63 1.21 -12.86
CA LYS A 118 24.37 1.11 -14.30
C LYS A 118 23.11 0.26 -14.53
N HIS A 119 22.13 0.83 -15.23
CA HIS A 119 20.86 0.17 -15.51
C HIS A 119 20.25 0.68 -16.83
N ALA A 120 19.72 -0.22 -17.66
CA ALA A 120 19.08 0.14 -18.94
C ALA A 120 19.89 1.15 -19.81
N GLY A 121 21.23 1.00 -19.86
CA GLY A 121 22.14 1.91 -20.55
C GLY A 121 22.37 3.28 -19.89
N GLN A 122 21.78 3.53 -18.72
CA GLN A 122 21.94 4.75 -17.93
C GLN A 122 22.84 4.52 -16.71
N ILE A 123 23.41 5.60 -16.17
CA ILE A 123 24.15 5.58 -14.91
C ILE A 123 23.45 6.52 -13.94
N THR A 124 23.09 6.01 -12.77
CA THR A 124 22.51 6.80 -11.68
C THR A 124 23.46 6.83 -10.51
N GLU A 125 23.72 8.04 -10.00
CA GLU A 125 24.54 8.27 -8.82
C GLU A 125 23.69 8.23 -7.55
N LEU A 126 24.09 7.41 -6.58
CA LEU A 126 23.54 7.32 -5.24
C LEU A 126 24.60 7.73 -4.21
N GLN A 127 24.19 8.41 -3.16
CA GLN A 127 25.07 8.85 -2.07
C GLN A 127 24.58 8.22 -0.77
N LEU A 128 25.07 7.02 -0.46
CA LEU A 128 24.64 6.24 0.71
C LEU A 128 25.71 6.21 1.81
N GLY A 129 26.93 6.65 1.51
CA GLY A 129 28.02 6.73 2.47
C GLY A 129 28.48 5.34 2.90
N ILE A 130 28.37 5.03 4.19
CA ILE A 130 28.88 3.77 4.77
C ILE A 130 28.21 2.50 4.23
N TYR A 131 27.09 2.64 3.52
CA TYR A 131 26.30 1.52 3.00
C TYR A 131 26.56 1.23 1.51
N ASP A 132 27.45 1.99 0.87
CA ASP A 132 27.75 1.84 -0.55
C ASP A 132 28.27 0.42 -0.87
N GLU A 133 29.07 -0.18 0.03
CA GLU A 133 29.64 -1.52 -0.17
C GLU A 133 28.60 -2.63 -0.14
N GLN A 134 27.68 -2.62 0.84
CA GLN A 134 26.61 -3.61 0.96
C GLN A 134 25.65 -3.53 -0.24
N LEU A 135 25.27 -2.32 -0.65
CA LEU A 135 24.39 -2.17 -1.82
C LEU A 135 25.10 -2.56 -3.11
N LYS A 136 26.40 -2.25 -3.25
CA LYS A 136 27.20 -2.74 -4.39
C LYS A 136 27.23 -4.27 -4.42
N ALA A 137 27.51 -4.91 -3.28
CA ALA A 137 27.56 -6.37 -3.19
C ALA A 137 26.21 -7.00 -3.56
N PHE A 138 25.10 -6.42 -3.10
CA PHE A 138 23.76 -6.84 -3.50
C PHE A 138 23.55 -6.71 -5.01
N ILE A 139 23.85 -5.55 -5.61
CA ILE A 139 23.68 -5.32 -7.05
C ILE A 139 24.55 -6.29 -7.86
N ASP A 140 25.81 -6.47 -7.49
CA ASP A 140 26.71 -7.40 -8.19
C ASP A 140 26.20 -8.84 -8.11
N ALA A 141 25.65 -9.25 -6.96
CA ALA A 141 25.05 -10.57 -6.80
C ALA A 141 23.82 -10.76 -7.71
N VAL A 142 22.95 -9.74 -7.81
CA VAL A 142 21.80 -9.76 -8.74
C VAL A 142 22.26 -9.81 -10.20
N VAL A 143 23.28 -9.05 -10.57
CA VAL A 143 23.84 -9.03 -11.93
C VAL A 143 24.53 -10.34 -12.29
N ALA A 144 25.10 -11.06 -11.31
CA ALA A 144 25.65 -12.39 -11.51
C ALA A 144 24.58 -13.47 -11.76
N MET A 145 23.31 -13.23 -11.41
CA MET A 145 22.22 -14.16 -11.68
C MET A 145 21.86 -14.18 -13.18
N PRO A 146 21.46 -15.35 -13.72
CA PRO A 146 20.80 -15.42 -15.03
C PRO A 146 19.58 -14.49 -15.09
N PRO A 147 19.35 -13.77 -16.22
CA PRO A 147 18.27 -12.79 -16.33
C PRO A 147 16.88 -13.31 -15.91
N GLU A 148 16.57 -14.56 -16.22
CA GLU A 148 15.32 -15.26 -15.89
C GLU A 148 15.09 -15.48 -14.39
N HIS A 149 16.13 -15.34 -13.56
CA HIS A 149 16.06 -15.48 -12.10
C HIS A 149 16.07 -14.15 -11.35
N ARG A 150 16.23 -13.03 -12.05
CA ARG A 150 16.30 -11.71 -11.43
C ARG A 150 14.93 -11.16 -11.06
N GLU A 151 13.89 -11.58 -11.76
CA GLU A 151 12.50 -11.18 -11.50
C GLU A 151 11.58 -12.39 -11.59
N PRO A 152 10.67 -12.59 -10.62
CA PRO A 152 9.68 -13.65 -10.71
C PRO A 152 8.65 -13.36 -11.84
N PRO A 153 7.96 -14.37 -12.38
CA PRO A 153 6.83 -14.16 -13.28
C PRO A 153 5.76 -13.27 -12.64
N ALA A 154 5.09 -12.41 -13.41
CA ALA A 154 4.00 -11.57 -12.92
C ALA A 154 2.87 -12.42 -12.31
N SER A 155 2.36 -12.03 -11.14
CA SER A 155 1.24 -12.66 -10.47
C SER A 155 0.06 -11.69 -10.42
N PRO A 156 -0.84 -11.75 -11.43
CA PRO A 156 -1.92 -10.77 -11.54
C PRO A 156 -2.84 -10.83 -10.32
N ILE A 157 -3.51 -9.71 -10.04
CA ILE A 157 -4.42 -9.56 -8.89
C ILE A 157 -5.59 -10.57 -8.97
N CYS A 158 -6.08 -10.86 -10.18
CA CYS A 158 -7.14 -11.82 -10.44
C CYS A 158 -6.80 -12.62 -11.70
N ALA A 159 -7.03 -13.94 -11.66
CA ALA A 159 -6.78 -14.85 -12.78
C ALA A 159 -7.98 -15.78 -13.01
N PRO A 160 -9.08 -15.28 -13.62
CA PRO A 160 -10.24 -16.10 -13.95
C PRO A 160 -9.87 -17.25 -14.91
N SER A 161 -10.56 -18.37 -14.77
CA SER A 161 -10.44 -19.54 -15.66
C SER A 161 -11.78 -20.24 -15.84
N ASP A 162 -11.89 -21.19 -16.78
CA ASP A 162 -13.13 -21.93 -16.98
C ASP A 162 -13.58 -22.71 -15.72
N ALA A 163 -12.63 -23.15 -14.89
CA ALA A 163 -12.90 -23.87 -13.63
C ALA A 163 -13.08 -22.95 -12.42
N ASP A 164 -12.64 -21.69 -12.52
CA ASP A 164 -12.78 -20.66 -11.50
C ASP A 164 -13.11 -19.31 -12.19
N PRO A 165 -14.37 -19.10 -12.61
CA PRO A 165 -14.74 -17.95 -13.45
C PRO A 165 -14.57 -16.59 -12.78
N THR A 166 -14.46 -16.55 -11.45
CA THR A 166 -14.16 -15.32 -10.70
C THR A 166 -12.67 -15.20 -10.34
N GLY A 167 -11.90 -16.30 -10.41
CA GLY A 167 -10.53 -16.36 -9.91
C GLY A 167 -10.43 -16.36 -8.38
N ALA A 168 -11.54 -16.53 -7.65
CA ALA A 168 -11.57 -16.41 -6.19
C ALA A 168 -10.79 -17.53 -5.48
N ARG A 169 -10.86 -18.76 -5.99
CA ARG A 169 -10.15 -19.91 -5.41
C ARG A 169 -8.66 -19.81 -5.68
N ALA A 170 -8.29 -19.40 -6.89
CA ALA A 170 -6.90 -19.10 -7.25
C ALA A 170 -6.32 -17.99 -6.36
N ALA A 171 -7.06 -16.90 -6.16
CA ALA A 171 -6.66 -15.79 -5.29
C ALA A 171 -6.50 -16.22 -3.83
N GLN A 172 -7.40 -17.06 -3.31
CA GLN A 172 -7.34 -17.56 -1.93
C GLN A 172 -6.05 -18.38 -1.69
N GLY A 173 -5.65 -19.20 -2.65
CA GLY A 173 -4.38 -19.95 -2.58
C GLY A 173 -3.12 -19.09 -2.73
N ALA A 174 -3.26 -17.83 -3.16
CA ALA A 174 -2.17 -16.91 -3.44
C ALA A 174 -2.06 -15.74 -2.45
N LEU A 175 -2.86 -15.73 -1.37
CA LEU A 175 -2.76 -14.73 -0.31
C LEU A 175 -1.37 -14.76 0.34
N MET A 176 -0.84 -13.58 0.65
CA MET A 176 0.55 -13.43 1.11
C MET A 176 0.75 -13.93 2.54
N GLU A 177 -0.30 -13.80 3.34
CA GLU A 177 -0.47 -14.41 4.66
C GLU A 177 -1.89 -14.97 4.74
N SER A 178 -2.13 -15.92 5.66
CA SER A 178 -3.46 -16.45 5.91
C SER A 178 -4.33 -15.39 6.58
N ASP A 179 -4.88 -14.47 5.79
CA ASP A 179 -5.87 -13.49 6.22
C ASP A 179 -7.27 -14.13 6.18
N PRO A 180 -7.85 -14.47 7.35
CA PRO A 180 -9.13 -15.17 7.40
C PRO A 180 -10.26 -14.33 6.82
N ARG A 181 -10.19 -12.99 6.95
CA ARG A 181 -11.21 -12.07 6.44
C ARG A 181 -11.24 -12.14 4.92
N THR A 182 -10.11 -11.93 4.28
CA THR A 182 -10.02 -11.93 2.82
C THR A 182 -10.35 -13.31 2.26
N ALA A 183 -9.87 -14.39 2.90
CA ALA A 183 -10.22 -15.76 2.51
C ALA A 183 -11.74 -16.02 2.58
N PHE A 184 -12.41 -15.60 3.66
CA PHE A 184 -13.86 -15.74 3.83
C PHE A 184 -14.64 -14.96 2.76
N LEU A 185 -14.21 -13.73 2.46
CA LEU A 185 -14.87 -12.90 1.43
C LEU A 185 -14.65 -13.44 0.02
N LEU A 186 -13.47 -13.99 -0.29
CA LEU A 186 -13.22 -14.68 -1.56
C LEU A 186 -14.11 -15.93 -1.70
N GLU A 187 -14.27 -16.70 -0.63
CA GLU A 187 -15.19 -17.85 -0.64
C GLU A 187 -16.64 -17.42 -0.85
N HIS A 188 -17.06 -16.31 -0.22
CA HIS A 188 -18.38 -15.73 -0.44
C HIS A 188 -18.62 -15.36 -1.91
N VAL A 189 -17.65 -14.70 -2.55
CA VAL A 189 -17.72 -14.34 -3.97
C VAL A 189 -17.81 -15.58 -4.86
N ALA A 190 -17.01 -16.61 -4.58
CA ALA A 190 -17.06 -17.88 -5.32
C ALA A 190 -18.45 -18.52 -5.24
N ARG A 191 -19.01 -18.67 -4.03
CA ARG A 191 -20.34 -19.28 -3.83
C ARG A 191 -21.47 -18.44 -4.42
N ALA A 192 -21.40 -17.11 -4.34
CA ALA A 192 -22.38 -16.22 -4.94
C ALA A 192 -22.38 -16.33 -6.47
N SER A 193 -21.20 -16.50 -7.08
CA SER A 193 -21.08 -16.75 -8.52
C SER A 193 -21.61 -18.13 -8.90
N ASP A 194 -21.23 -19.18 -8.17
CA ASP A 194 -21.65 -20.57 -8.45
C ASP A 194 -23.19 -20.75 -8.35
N SER A 195 -23.83 -20.00 -7.45
CA SER A 195 -25.29 -20.01 -7.25
C SER A 195 -26.06 -19.07 -8.20
N GLY A 196 -25.36 -18.30 -9.05
CA GLY A 196 -25.95 -17.37 -10.00
C GLY A 196 -26.51 -16.07 -9.38
N VAL A 197 -26.27 -15.84 -8.08
CA VAL A 197 -26.62 -14.58 -7.41
C VAL A 197 -25.74 -13.43 -7.92
N MET A 198 -24.51 -13.74 -8.31
CA MET A 198 -23.52 -12.82 -8.84
C MET A 198 -23.02 -13.30 -10.21
N THR A 199 -22.79 -12.39 -11.15
CA THR A 199 -22.17 -12.76 -12.44
C THR A 199 -20.67 -12.98 -12.27
N PRO A 200 -20.04 -13.86 -13.07
CA PRO A 200 -18.58 -14.07 -13.02
C PRO A 200 -17.76 -12.79 -13.18
N GLN A 201 -18.23 -11.85 -14.01
CA GLN A 201 -17.56 -10.56 -14.25
C GLN A 201 -17.56 -9.68 -12.99
N ILE A 202 -18.70 -9.59 -12.29
CA ILE A 202 -18.78 -8.87 -11.02
C ILE A 202 -17.91 -9.56 -9.96
N GLY A 203 -17.93 -10.91 -9.94
CA GLY A 203 -17.10 -11.69 -9.03
C GLY A 203 -15.61 -11.47 -9.25
N ALA A 204 -15.14 -11.51 -10.50
CA ALA A 204 -13.74 -11.23 -10.85
C ALA A 204 -13.31 -9.82 -10.45
N ASP A 205 -14.18 -8.83 -10.65
CA ASP A 205 -13.94 -7.46 -10.19
C ASP A 205 -13.78 -7.38 -8.67
N LEU A 206 -14.70 -8.00 -7.91
CA LEU A 206 -14.60 -8.07 -6.44
C LEU A 206 -13.33 -8.77 -5.96
N VAL A 207 -12.97 -9.89 -6.58
CA VAL A 207 -11.73 -10.62 -6.27
C VAL A 207 -10.54 -9.69 -6.46
N ALA A 208 -10.49 -8.94 -7.58
CA ALA A 208 -9.40 -8.01 -7.82
C ALA A 208 -9.31 -6.93 -6.72
N ARG A 209 -10.45 -6.34 -6.33
CA ARG A 209 -10.51 -5.33 -5.27
C ARG A 209 -10.10 -5.88 -3.90
N LEU A 210 -10.56 -7.08 -3.55
CA LEU A 210 -10.21 -7.76 -2.30
C LEU A 210 -8.73 -8.06 -2.21
N VAL A 211 -8.14 -8.63 -3.27
CA VAL A 211 -6.71 -8.94 -3.31
C VAL A 211 -5.87 -7.67 -3.25
N LEU A 212 -6.27 -6.60 -3.95
CA LEU A 212 -5.56 -5.32 -3.87
C LEU A 212 -5.68 -4.68 -2.48
N ALA A 213 -6.87 -4.73 -1.86
CA ALA A 213 -7.07 -4.23 -0.50
C ALA A 213 -6.20 -5.01 0.51
N HIS A 214 -6.18 -6.34 0.41
CA HIS A 214 -5.31 -7.19 1.22
C HIS A 214 -3.83 -6.87 0.99
N ARG A 215 -3.38 -6.73 -0.27
CA ARG A 215 -1.99 -6.37 -0.58
C ARG A 215 -1.61 -5.00 0.01
N ASN A 216 -2.48 -3.99 -0.14
CA ASN A 216 -2.28 -2.67 0.46
C ASN A 216 -2.17 -2.73 1.99
N GLU A 217 -3.01 -3.54 2.64
CA GLU A 217 -3.00 -3.71 4.10
C GLU A 217 -1.76 -4.45 4.60
N MET A 218 -1.32 -5.47 3.85
CA MET A 218 -0.17 -6.28 4.24
C MET A 218 1.16 -5.63 3.90
N GLU A 219 1.27 -4.92 2.78
CA GLU A 219 2.55 -4.47 2.22
C GLU A 219 2.72 -2.95 2.10
N GLY A 220 1.74 -2.19 2.57
CA GLY A 220 1.61 -0.76 2.29
C GLY A 220 1.01 -0.53 0.90
N ARG A 221 0.61 0.70 0.61
CA ARG A 221 -0.16 0.97 -0.61
C ARG A 221 0.64 0.71 -1.90
N GLY A 222 0.02 -0.01 -2.83
CA GLY A 222 0.58 -0.25 -4.15
C GLY A 222 0.79 1.03 -4.95
N VAL A 223 1.84 1.05 -5.77
CA VAL A 223 2.18 2.17 -6.66
C VAL A 223 2.46 1.69 -8.07
N GLN A 224 1.83 2.35 -9.04
CA GLN A 224 2.05 2.16 -10.47
C GLN A 224 2.31 3.51 -11.13
N ASP A 225 3.45 3.63 -11.85
CA ASP A 225 3.83 4.85 -12.57
C ASP A 225 3.72 6.13 -11.74
N GLY A 226 4.18 6.08 -10.48
CA GLY A 226 4.11 7.22 -9.54
C GLY A 226 2.68 7.60 -9.14
N SER A 227 1.73 6.68 -9.23
CA SER A 227 0.35 6.83 -8.79
C SER A 227 0.03 5.73 -7.78
N PHE A 228 -0.67 6.10 -6.71
CA PHE A 228 -1.18 5.16 -5.74
C PHE A 228 -2.31 4.31 -6.33
N MET A 229 -2.41 3.06 -5.88
CA MET A 229 -3.46 2.14 -6.27
C MET A 229 -4.55 2.09 -5.20
N SER A 230 -5.81 2.31 -5.59
CA SER A 230 -6.99 2.18 -4.75
C SER A 230 -7.81 0.97 -5.20
N PRO A 231 -8.24 0.08 -4.31
CA PRO A 231 -9.17 -1.00 -4.66
C PRO A 231 -10.57 -0.49 -5.01
N LEU A 232 -10.85 0.80 -4.88
CA LEU A 232 -12.11 1.40 -5.32
C LEU A 232 -12.02 1.89 -6.75
N GLY A 233 -13.17 1.89 -7.45
CA GLY A 233 -13.30 2.53 -8.76
C GLY A 233 -13.30 4.04 -8.59
N ARG A 234 -13.12 4.77 -9.70
CA ARG A 234 -13.05 6.23 -9.70
C ARG A 234 -14.22 6.90 -8.96
N ASP A 235 -15.45 6.41 -9.15
CA ASP A 235 -16.65 6.95 -8.50
C ASP A 235 -16.71 6.66 -7.01
N ASP A 236 -16.43 5.43 -6.60
CA ASP A 236 -16.41 5.04 -5.18
C ASP A 236 -15.30 5.79 -4.43
N LEU A 237 -14.11 5.92 -5.01
CA LEU A 237 -13.02 6.69 -4.42
C LEU A 237 -13.36 8.18 -4.30
N SER A 238 -14.04 8.75 -5.30
CA SER A 238 -14.51 10.15 -5.24
C SER A 238 -15.48 10.35 -4.08
N ASN A 239 -16.45 9.46 -3.93
CA ASN A 239 -17.43 9.50 -2.85
C ASN A 239 -16.79 9.34 -1.47
N VAL A 240 -15.77 8.48 -1.35
CA VAL A 240 -14.99 8.32 -0.12
C VAL A 240 -14.20 9.59 0.21
N LEU A 241 -13.58 10.24 -0.78
CA LEU A 241 -12.88 11.51 -0.56
C LEU A 241 -13.84 12.63 -0.15
N VAL A 242 -15.03 12.69 -0.76
CA VAL A 242 -16.09 13.64 -0.38
C VAL A 242 -16.60 13.37 1.04
N ALA A 243 -16.73 12.10 1.42
CA ALA A 243 -17.07 11.74 2.79
C ALA A 243 -16.00 12.28 3.78
N LEU A 244 -14.71 12.09 3.48
CA LEU A 244 -13.61 12.52 4.35
C LEU A 244 -13.49 14.05 4.49
N TYR A 245 -13.57 14.77 3.36
CA TYR A 245 -13.15 16.17 3.26
C TYR A 245 -14.28 17.13 2.90
N GLY A 246 -15.52 16.63 2.83
CA GLY A 246 -16.68 17.38 2.39
C GLY A 246 -16.68 17.61 0.87
N ASN A 247 -17.54 18.52 0.41
CA ASN A 247 -17.62 18.85 -1.01
C ASN A 247 -16.31 19.50 -1.50
N PRO A 248 -15.83 19.13 -2.70
CA PRO A 248 -14.62 19.72 -3.25
C PRO A 248 -14.87 21.19 -3.60
N VAL A 249 -13.88 22.04 -3.33
CA VAL A 249 -13.90 23.45 -3.74
C VAL A 249 -13.73 23.61 -5.25
N ARG A 250 -13.16 22.60 -5.92
CA ARG A 250 -13.05 22.53 -7.38
C ARG A 250 -13.18 21.09 -7.85
N HIS A 251 -13.90 20.90 -8.94
CA HIS A 251 -14.12 19.61 -9.58
C HIS A 251 -13.88 19.74 -11.09
N VAL A 252 -13.08 18.84 -11.66
CA VAL A 252 -12.88 18.65 -13.10
C VAL A 252 -13.12 17.17 -13.41
N GLU A 253 -13.93 16.84 -14.41
CA GLU A 253 -14.32 15.44 -14.71
C GLU A 253 -13.39 14.75 -15.72
N GLU A 254 -12.91 15.45 -16.75
CA GLU A 254 -12.27 14.82 -17.92
C GLU A 254 -10.98 15.52 -18.36
N PRO A 255 -9.96 14.78 -18.88
CA PRO A 255 -9.88 13.32 -19.10
C PRO A 255 -9.53 12.51 -17.84
N HIS A 256 -9.20 13.20 -16.76
CA HIS A 256 -8.98 12.63 -15.43
C HIS A 256 -9.84 13.40 -14.44
N ARG A 257 -10.42 12.71 -13.45
CA ARG A 257 -11.20 13.39 -12.43
C ARG A 257 -10.27 14.04 -11.43
N ALA A 258 -10.35 15.37 -11.29
CA ALA A 258 -9.59 16.12 -10.29
C ALA A 258 -10.53 16.74 -9.27
N LEU A 259 -10.30 16.42 -7.99
CA LEU A 259 -11.07 16.92 -6.85
C LEU A 259 -10.14 17.71 -5.93
N THR A 260 -10.38 19.00 -5.79
CA THR A 260 -9.64 19.86 -4.86
C THR A 260 -10.45 20.04 -3.58
N PHE A 261 -9.85 19.74 -2.44
CA PHE A 261 -10.48 19.81 -1.12
C PHE A 261 -9.84 20.89 -0.27
N ASP A 262 -10.64 21.52 0.60
CA ASP A 262 -10.15 22.33 1.69
C ASP A 262 -10.10 21.50 2.97
N ARG A 263 -8.89 21.32 3.50
CA ARG A 263 -8.63 20.58 4.73
C ARG A 263 -9.42 21.13 5.93
N ARG A 264 -9.78 22.42 5.92
CA ARG A 264 -10.61 23.03 6.99
C ARG A 264 -12.05 22.52 6.98
N ASN A 265 -12.52 21.97 5.86
CA ASN A 265 -13.86 21.38 5.73
C ASN A 265 -13.90 19.90 6.11
N ARG A 266 -12.84 19.39 6.77
CA ARG A 266 -12.75 18.00 7.22
C ARG A 266 -13.98 17.58 8.01
N VAL A 267 -14.52 16.40 7.68
CA VAL A 267 -15.71 15.85 8.32
C VAL A 267 -15.27 14.80 9.34
N ASP A 268 -14.99 15.22 10.57
CA ASP A 268 -14.54 14.30 11.63
C ASP A 268 -15.61 13.28 12.06
N LYS A 269 -16.89 13.62 11.87
CA LYS A 269 -18.03 12.83 12.34
C LYS A 269 -18.20 11.47 11.66
N ILE A 270 -17.59 11.25 10.49
CA ILE A 270 -17.73 9.96 9.78
C ILE A 270 -16.93 8.87 10.50
N PHE A 271 -15.79 9.20 11.09
CA PHE A 271 -15.06 8.27 11.95
C PHE A 271 -15.84 7.99 13.22
N ASP A 272 -16.41 9.02 13.88
CA ASP A 272 -17.27 8.81 15.04
C ASP A 272 -18.48 7.91 14.76
N ALA A 273 -19.03 7.92 13.54
CA ALA A 273 -20.18 7.10 13.16
C ALA A 273 -19.78 5.65 12.83
N ILE A 274 -18.59 5.44 12.28
CA ILE A 274 -18.00 4.12 12.08
C ILE A 274 -17.58 3.52 13.44
N ASP A 275 -17.04 4.34 14.34
CA ASP A 275 -16.51 3.95 15.66
C ASP A 275 -17.59 3.81 16.76
N LYS A 276 -18.79 4.39 16.62
CA LYS A 276 -19.88 4.30 17.62
C LYS A 276 -20.83 3.13 17.46
N VAL A 277 -20.77 2.39 16.35
CA VAL A 277 -21.80 1.40 15.99
C VAL A 277 -21.38 -0.05 16.28
N GLY A 278 -20.10 -0.33 16.59
CA GLY A 278 -19.62 -1.67 16.94
C GLY A 278 -19.46 -1.92 18.44
N GLY A 279 -20.40 -1.50 19.31
CA GLY A 279 -20.30 -1.62 20.77
C GLY A 279 -20.11 -3.04 21.39
N ALA A 280 -19.94 -4.10 20.59
CA ALA A 280 -19.47 -5.42 21.06
C ALA A 280 -18.30 -5.99 20.23
N VAL A 281 -17.91 -5.33 19.13
CA VAL A 281 -16.80 -5.73 18.24
C VAL A 281 -15.64 -4.70 18.33
N ASP A 282 -15.93 -3.44 18.69
CA ASP A 282 -15.01 -2.28 18.69
C ASP A 282 -14.15 -2.10 19.95
N ALA A 283 -14.27 -2.96 20.96
CA ALA A 283 -13.27 -2.99 22.05
C ALA A 283 -11.88 -3.50 21.58
N VAL A 284 -11.78 -3.89 20.30
CA VAL A 284 -10.58 -4.43 19.61
C VAL A 284 -10.14 -3.50 18.45
N PHE A 285 -10.72 -2.30 18.30
CA PHE A 285 -10.47 -1.40 17.14
C PHE A 285 -9.55 -0.19 17.45
N ASP A 286 -8.87 -0.23 18.60
CA ASP A 286 -7.65 0.49 19.04
C ASP A 286 -7.64 2.07 19.06
N PRO A 287 -7.05 2.71 20.09
CA PRO A 287 -7.18 4.13 20.44
C PRO A 287 -6.18 5.07 19.73
N ILE A 288 -5.53 4.62 18.65
CA ILE A 288 -4.46 5.38 17.96
C ILE A 288 -5.00 6.58 17.14
N GLY A 289 -6.31 6.62 16.84
CA GLY A 289 -6.94 7.71 16.09
C GLY A 289 -6.86 9.09 16.76
N ALA A 290 -6.71 9.14 18.09
CA ALA A 290 -6.68 10.39 18.85
C ALA A 290 -5.30 11.09 18.87
N ALA A 291 -4.20 10.39 18.57
CA ALA A 291 -2.86 10.95 18.69
C ALA A 291 -2.38 11.74 17.44
N VAL A 292 -2.85 11.37 16.24
CA VAL A 292 -2.39 11.98 14.98
C VAL A 292 -2.97 13.38 14.75
N GLY A 293 -4.08 13.73 15.42
CA GLY A 293 -4.73 15.03 15.24
C GLY A 293 -4.04 16.22 15.91
N ALA A 294 -3.18 16.00 16.92
CA ALA A 294 -2.77 17.06 17.84
C ALA A 294 -1.43 17.76 17.52
N ALA A 295 -0.64 17.26 16.55
CA ALA A 295 0.75 17.71 16.34
C ALA A 295 0.99 18.61 15.12
N LEU A 296 -0.04 19.02 14.38
CA LEU A 296 0.15 19.81 13.15
C LEU A 296 0.10 21.32 13.45
N GLY A 297 1.28 21.90 13.68
CA GLY A 297 1.48 23.34 13.86
C GLY A 297 1.06 24.21 12.67
N PRO A 298 0.99 25.55 12.83
CA PRO A 298 0.16 26.44 12.03
C PRO A 298 0.75 26.89 10.68
N LYS A 299 1.36 25.99 9.90
CA LYS A 299 1.77 26.25 8.50
C LYS A 299 1.03 25.35 7.51
N ALA A 300 -0.22 25.01 7.83
CA ALA A 300 -0.96 23.95 7.16
C ALA A 300 -1.29 24.29 5.70
N THR A 301 -0.84 23.43 4.79
CA THR A 301 -1.52 23.13 3.52
C THR A 301 -3.03 23.10 3.77
N THR A 302 -3.75 24.07 3.19
CA THR A 302 -5.22 24.15 3.31
C THR A 302 -5.90 23.46 2.14
N LEU A 303 -5.27 23.40 0.97
CA LEU A 303 -5.85 22.78 -0.22
C LEU A 303 -4.98 21.63 -0.71
N PHE A 304 -5.61 20.51 -1.06
CA PHE A 304 -4.96 19.44 -1.83
C PHE A 304 -5.88 18.96 -2.95
N THR A 305 -5.30 18.45 -4.03
CA THR A 305 -6.02 17.92 -5.19
C THR A 305 -5.74 16.43 -5.33
N ALA A 306 -6.80 15.63 -5.42
CA ALA A 306 -6.72 14.23 -5.83
C ALA A 306 -7.04 14.14 -7.33
N MET A 307 -6.10 13.63 -8.11
CA MET A 307 -6.29 13.29 -9.53
C MET A 307 -6.50 11.79 -9.66
N LEU A 308 -7.61 11.39 -10.26
CA LEU A 308 -8.08 10.00 -10.33
C LEU A 308 -8.14 9.54 -11.79
N ALA A 309 -7.62 8.34 -12.06
CA ALA A 309 -7.69 7.69 -13.36
C ALA A 309 -8.14 6.24 -13.20
N ASP A 310 -9.19 5.88 -13.96
CA ASP A 310 -9.74 4.54 -13.96
C ASP A 310 -8.80 3.57 -14.67
N THR A 311 -8.60 2.40 -14.06
CA THR A 311 -7.74 1.31 -14.57
C THR A 311 -8.51 -0.01 -14.66
N GLY A 312 -9.85 0.07 -14.71
CA GLY A 312 -10.74 -1.09 -14.77
C GLY A 312 -11.25 -1.47 -13.39
N SER A 313 -10.72 -2.55 -12.81
CA SER A 313 -11.19 -3.04 -11.50
C SER A 313 -10.70 -2.24 -10.29
N TYR A 314 -9.82 -1.27 -10.51
CA TYR A 314 -9.25 -0.41 -9.47
C TYR A 314 -9.03 0.99 -10.03
N CYS A 315 -8.68 1.94 -9.18
CA CYS A 315 -8.38 3.31 -9.57
C CYS A 315 -6.92 3.63 -9.23
N SER A 316 -6.22 4.29 -10.15
CA SER A 316 -4.96 4.94 -9.85
C SER A 316 -5.23 6.39 -9.43
N PHE A 317 -4.47 6.90 -8.46
CA PHE A 317 -4.62 8.30 -8.05
C PHE A 317 -3.31 8.95 -7.63
N ARG A 318 -3.27 10.27 -7.74
CA ARG A 318 -2.16 11.10 -7.27
C ARG A 318 -2.69 12.24 -6.41
N LEU A 319 -1.93 12.59 -5.38
CA LEU A 319 -2.25 13.69 -4.48
C LEU A 319 -1.27 14.85 -4.74
N PHE A 320 -1.79 16.07 -4.82
CA PHE A 320 -1.02 17.28 -5.09
C PHE A 320 -1.39 18.42 -4.16
N GLU A 321 -0.43 19.29 -3.87
CA GLU A 321 -0.67 20.66 -3.40
C GLU A 321 -0.11 21.64 -4.45
N GLY A 322 -1.00 22.40 -5.08
CA GLY A 322 -0.63 23.17 -6.28
C GLY A 322 -0.09 22.26 -7.38
N ASN A 323 1.16 22.47 -7.78
CA ASN A 323 1.84 21.68 -8.82
C ASN A 323 2.85 20.66 -8.25
N GLN A 324 2.88 20.46 -6.93
CA GLN A 324 3.83 19.56 -6.28
C GLN A 324 3.13 18.33 -5.70
N PRO A 325 3.69 17.11 -5.82
CA PRO A 325 3.15 15.92 -5.18
C PRO A 325 3.01 16.11 -3.67
N LEU A 326 1.89 15.69 -3.10
CA LEU A 326 1.56 15.92 -1.70
C LEU A 326 2.58 15.28 -0.76
N GLY A 327 3.05 14.05 -1.05
CA GLY A 327 4.09 13.39 -0.25
C GLY A 327 5.41 14.16 -0.17
N GLN A 328 5.72 14.98 -1.18
CA GLN A 328 6.93 15.83 -1.16
C GLN A 328 6.69 17.15 -0.41
N LYS A 329 5.50 17.72 -0.54
CA LYS A 329 5.17 19.05 -0.04
C LYS A 329 4.68 19.04 1.42
N ALA A 330 3.85 18.06 1.75
CA ALA A 330 3.19 17.85 3.03
C ALA A 330 3.10 16.34 3.33
N PRO A 331 4.25 15.68 3.61
CA PRO A 331 4.34 14.24 3.84
C PRO A 331 3.35 13.71 4.89
N ASP A 332 3.26 14.39 6.04
CA ASP A 332 2.38 13.97 7.13
C ASP A 332 0.90 14.04 6.73
N LEU A 333 0.53 15.01 5.89
CA LEU A 333 -0.83 15.10 5.34
C LEU A 333 -1.09 13.98 4.32
N ALA A 334 -0.10 13.63 3.49
CA ALA A 334 -0.24 12.50 2.57
C ALA A 334 -0.44 11.19 3.33
N GLU A 335 0.34 10.95 4.38
CA GLU A 335 0.19 9.78 5.26
C GLU A 335 -1.18 9.76 5.97
N GLU A 336 -1.62 10.90 6.51
CA GLU A 336 -2.95 11.04 7.12
C GLU A 336 -4.07 10.67 6.13
N VAL A 337 -4.00 11.21 4.90
CA VAL A 337 -4.98 10.94 3.82
C VAL A 337 -5.00 9.44 3.49
N LEU A 338 -3.83 8.85 3.24
CA LEU A 338 -3.73 7.46 2.80
C LEU A 338 -4.19 6.47 3.88
N THR A 339 -3.77 6.68 5.13
CA THR A 339 -4.19 5.86 6.27
C THR A 339 -5.71 5.83 6.44
N ARG A 340 -6.35 6.98 6.24
CA ARG A 340 -7.82 7.09 6.30
C ARG A 340 -8.51 6.47 5.09
N LEU A 341 -7.94 6.65 3.91
CA LEU A 341 -8.42 5.99 2.71
C LEU A 341 -8.38 4.47 2.87
N ASP A 342 -7.29 3.88 3.37
CA ASP A 342 -7.18 2.43 3.56
C ASP A 342 -8.35 1.88 4.41
N ARG A 343 -8.78 2.63 5.44
CA ARG A 343 -9.91 2.26 6.31
C ARG A 343 -11.24 2.27 5.55
N LEU A 344 -11.55 3.38 4.90
CA LEU A 344 -12.82 3.54 4.19
C LEU A 344 -12.89 2.65 2.96
N GLU A 345 -11.78 2.47 2.25
CA GLU A 345 -11.69 1.57 1.10
C GLU A 345 -11.97 0.12 1.52
N ALA A 346 -11.34 -0.37 2.58
CA ALA A 346 -11.63 -1.72 3.09
C ALA A 346 -13.09 -1.89 3.53
N ALA A 347 -13.69 -0.84 4.11
CA ALA A 347 -15.10 -0.84 4.51
C ALA A 347 -16.06 -0.87 3.31
N VAL A 348 -15.75 -0.11 2.24
CA VAL A 348 -16.54 -0.10 1.00
C VAL A 348 -16.37 -1.41 0.24
N VAL A 349 -15.15 -1.95 0.12
CA VAL A 349 -14.91 -3.25 -0.54
C VAL A 349 -15.69 -4.37 0.15
N LEU A 350 -15.67 -4.43 1.48
CA LEU A 350 -16.48 -5.39 2.25
C LEU A 350 -17.97 -5.27 1.90
N ARG A 351 -18.50 -4.04 1.86
CA ARG A 351 -19.91 -3.80 1.54
C ARG A 351 -20.24 -4.11 0.09
N ARG A 352 -19.34 -3.84 -0.86
CA ARG A 352 -19.46 -4.26 -2.26
C ARG A 352 -19.51 -5.79 -2.39
N CYS A 353 -18.79 -6.54 -1.55
CA CYS A 353 -18.89 -8.01 -1.54
C CYS A 353 -20.30 -8.50 -1.18
N VAL A 354 -20.99 -7.79 -0.28
CA VAL A 354 -22.30 -8.21 0.25
C VAL A 354 -23.48 -7.64 -0.54
N TYR A 355 -23.40 -6.39 -0.96
CA TYR A 355 -24.48 -5.64 -1.61
C TYR A 355 -24.31 -5.51 -3.12
N GLY A 356 -23.15 -5.88 -3.63
CA GLY A 356 -22.79 -5.66 -5.01
C GLY A 356 -22.74 -4.16 -5.37
N TRP A 357 -23.25 -3.85 -6.55
CA TRP A 357 -23.16 -2.52 -7.17
C TRP A 357 -24.39 -1.66 -6.85
N ASN A 358 -25.25 -2.15 -5.95
CA ASN A 358 -26.45 -1.44 -5.53
C ASN A 358 -26.06 -0.29 -4.59
N GLY A 359 -26.37 0.93 -5.02
CA GLY A 359 -26.04 2.15 -4.29
C GLY A 359 -24.61 2.65 -4.52
N ASN A 360 -24.40 3.92 -4.19
CA ASN A 360 -23.08 4.55 -4.24
C ASN A 360 -22.28 4.25 -2.96
N ALA A 361 -20.96 4.48 -2.98
CA ALA A 361 -20.11 4.21 -1.80
C ALA A 361 -20.55 4.97 -0.54
N THR A 362 -21.10 6.19 -0.65
CA THR A 362 -21.59 6.94 0.50
C THR A 362 -22.78 6.24 1.15
N GLU A 363 -23.75 5.77 0.37
CA GLU A 363 -24.89 4.99 0.86
C GLU A 363 -24.43 3.70 1.52
N LEU A 364 -23.48 2.99 0.89
CA LEU A 364 -22.90 1.78 1.45
C LEU A 364 -22.26 2.04 2.82
N LEU A 365 -21.49 3.12 2.98
CA LEU A 365 -20.85 3.46 4.25
C LEU A 365 -21.85 3.66 5.40
N HIS A 366 -23.12 4.01 5.12
CA HIS A 366 -24.18 4.14 6.12
C HIS A 366 -24.88 2.82 6.46
N VAL A 367 -24.60 1.74 5.73
CA VAL A 367 -25.15 0.41 6.04
C VAL A 367 -24.60 -0.07 7.38
N PRO A 368 -25.46 -0.43 8.36
CA PRO A 368 -25.04 -0.97 9.64
C PRO A 368 -24.26 -2.29 9.50
N SER A 369 -23.25 -2.50 10.35
CA SER A 369 -22.47 -3.75 10.37
C SER A 369 -23.32 -4.98 10.71
N SER A 370 -24.40 -4.82 11.49
CA SER A 370 -25.38 -5.88 11.76
C SER A 370 -25.97 -6.46 10.49
N ASP A 371 -26.32 -5.60 9.54
CA ASP A 371 -26.98 -6.00 8.30
C ASP A 371 -25.98 -6.71 7.37
N ILE A 372 -24.70 -6.33 7.44
CA ILE A 372 -23.60 -7.03 6.76
C ILE A 372 -23.47 -8.46 7.32
N VAL A 373 -23.42 -8.61 8.64
CA VAL A 373 -23.29 -9.90 9.32
C VAL A 373 -24.50 -10.79 9.06
N GLU A 374 -25.72 -10.25 9.13
CA GLU A 374 -26.95 -10.99 8.87
C GLU A 374 -26.97 -11.56 7.44
N ARG A 375 -26.65 -10.72 6.44
CA ARG A 375 -26.60 -11.14 5.03
C ARG A 375 -25.53 -12.19 4.77
N LEU A 376 -24.33 -12.00 5.32
CA LEU A 376 -23.26 -12.98 5.20
C LEU A 376 -23.64 -14.29 5.89
N THR A 377 -24.32 -14.24 7.04
CA THR A 377 -24.77 -15.43 7.77
C THR A 377 -25.81 -16.19 6.95
N HIS A 378 -26.73 -15.47 6.31
CA HIS A 378 -27.71 -16.07 5.41
C HIS A 378 -27.05 -16.73 4.19
N ALA A 379 -26.02 -16.09 3.60
CA ALA A 379 -25.36 -16.59 2.39
C ALA A 379 -24.33 -17.71 2.65
N MET A 380 -23.60 -17.64 3.77
CA MET A 380 -22.46 -18.51 4.07
C MET A 380 -22.75 -19.56 5.15
N GLY A 381 -23.84 -19.39 5.90
CA GLY A 381 -24.11 -20.09 7.14
C GLY A 381 -23.54 -19.34 8.36
N PRO A 382 -23.78 -19.83 9.59
CA PRO A 382 -23.21 -19.24 10.80
C PRO A 382 -21.69 -19.18 10.74
N PHE A 383 -21.13 -18.02 11.10
CA PHE A 383 -19.69 -17.79 11.17
C PHE A 383 -19.37 -16.87 12.36
N ASP A 384 -18.09 -16.84 12.75
CA ASP A 384 -17.61 -15.91 13.77
C ASP A 384 -17.48 -14.50 13.16
N ALA A 385 -18.36 -13.58 13.54
CA ALA A 385 -18.37 -12.21 13.02
C ALA A 385 -17.05 -11.45 13.26
N THR A 386 -16.23 -11.88 14.23
CA THR A 386 -14.91 -11.28 14.46
C THR A 386 -13.96 -11.45 13.26
N ILE A 387 -14.22 -12.43 12.37
CA ILE A 387 -13.47 -12.62 11.13
C ILE A 387 -13.58 -11.44 10.17
N LEU A 388 -14.62 -10.59 10.30
CA LEU A 388 -14.79 -9.40 9.48
C LEU A 388 -14.08 -8.18 10.07
N GLY A 389 -13.59 -8.29 11.31
CA GLY A 389 -12.68 -7.33 11.88
C GLY A 389 -11.42 -7.22 11.03
N ARG A 390 -10.74 -6.08 11.09
CA ARG A 390 -9.41 -6.00 10.49
C ARG A 390 -8.50 -7.04 11.16
N PRO A 391 -7.46 -7.53 10.47
CA PRO A 391 -6.33 -8.22 11.08
C PRO A 391 -5.60 -7.46 12.23
N GLN A 392 -6.16 -6.37 12.77
CA GLN A 392 -5.53 -5.48 13.75
C GLN A 392 -5.35 -6.15 15.14
N ASP A 393 -4.30 -5.73 15.84
CA ASP A 393 -4.02 -5.99 17.27
C ASP A 393 -3.28 -7.26 17.73
N GLN A 394 -2.76 -8.10 16.83
CA GLN A 394 -1.65 -8.99 17.24
C GLN A 394 -0.28 -8.30 17.20
N ARG A 395 -0.12 -7.24 16.40
CA ARG A 395 1.20 -6.61 16.14
C ARG A 395 1.51 -5.40 17.04
N SER A 396 0.50 -4.73 17.60
CA SER A 396 0.63 -3.64 18.59
C SER A 396 0.97 -4.14 20.01
N ARG A 397 0.67 -5.40 20.35
CA ARG A 397 0.91 -6.02 21.67
C ARG A 397 2.38 -6.28 22.05
N LYS A 398 3.36 -5.79 21.28
CA LYS A 398 4.80 -5.93 21.59
C LYS A 398 5.50 -4.61 21.96
N ARG A 399 4.75 -3.57 22.33
CA ARG A 399 5.29 -2.28 22.79
C ARG A 399 5.19 -2.05 24.31
N ASP A 400 4.85 -3.07 25.09
CA ASP A 400 4.86 -3.00 26.56
C ASP A 400 6.07 -3.73 27.18
#